data_AF-A0A4Y2ELJ3-F1
#
_entry.id   AF-A0A4Y2ELJ3-F1
#
_cell.length_a   1.000
_cell.length_b   1.000
_cell.length_c   1.000
_cell.angle_alpha   90.00
_cell.angle_beta   90.00
_cell.angle_gamma   90.00
#
_symmetry.space_group_name_H-M   'P 1'
#
loop_
_entity.id
_entity.type
_entity.pdbx_description
1 polymer ?
#
loop_
_entity_poly.entity_id
_entity_poly.type
_entity_poly.pdbx_seq_one_letter_code
_entity_poly.pdbx_strand_id
1 'polypeptide(L)'
;MKVYRTTSTQVLGVLAGIPPLYLPARAEFQKFQVCVCRFSEFGRVLDVGELDHFVKLSSVPIEFRSIDIKTQIENSHFEVYTDGSRIGDDCGFSVSILKNEHPFKIFKFKLSKNNTVFQAELAAINFAVHWAQENGFKINIYTDSQSSIEALRSTRPRSAFVIEAKKNIYLAGNSVGLTWVKAHVGNPGNELADHHAKLATTDGENMNVQTPLSCVKFKITNNLMKDWQYNWENYDSDSGKRARSFVPCVNKKLLVHNKCIIYFLTGHGPLPCYLHRFKKLNSPLCPCGRPGDADHYVFHCPLTKEHHLKEPALNNRVEWFKNLLKNRECILRLENIF
;
A
#
# COMPACT_ATOMS: atom_id res chain seq x y z
N MET A 1 -15.07 -40.62 8.28
CA MET A 1 -15.12 -39.39 7.46
C MET A 1 -13.82 -39.28 6.66
N LYS A 2 -13.77 -39.76 5.40
CA LYS A 2 -12.57 -39.65 4.57
C LYS A 2 -12.41 -38.19 4.16
N VAL A 3 -11.42 -37.50 4.72
CA VAL A 3 -11.11 -36.10 4.41
C VAL A 3 -10.76 -35.99 2.93
N TYR A 4 -11.61 -35.29 2.21
CA TYR A 4 -11.54 -35.10 0.76
C TYR A 4 -10.30 -34.25 0.42
N ARG A 5 -9.31 -34.81 -0.30
CA ARG A 5 -8.27 -34.03 -0.99
C ARG A 5 -8.86 -33.39 -2.26
N THR A 6 -9.93 -32.61 -2.16
CA THR A 6 -10.73 -32.31 -3.35
C THR A 6 -10.35 -31.03 -4.07
N THR A 7 -9.68 -30.05 -3.45
CA THR A 7 -9.30 -28.80 -4.14
C THR A 7 -7.86 -28.44 -3.81
N SER A 8 -7.10 -28.04 -4.83
CA SER A 8 -5.70 -27.63 -4.64
C SER A 8 -5.60 -26.51 -3.62
N THR A 9 -4.74 -26.69 -2.61
CA THR A 9 -4.43 -25.67 -1.59
C THR A 9 -4.02 -24.35 -2.23
N GLN A 10 -3.34 -24.38 -3.39
CA GLN A 10 -2.94 -23.18 -4.12
C GLN A 10 -4.15 -22.41 -4.65
N VAL A 11 -5.10 -23.09 -5.28
CA VAL A 11 -6.31 -22.47 -5.83
C VAL A 11 -7.18 -21.93 -4.70
N LEU A 12 -7.38 -22.72 -3.62
CA LEU A 12 -8.13 -22.25 -2.45
C LEU A 12 -7.47 -21.05 -1.80
N GLY A 13 -6.13 -21.02 -1.71
CA GLY A 13 -5.39 -19.87 -1.21
C GLY A 13 -5.68 -18.61 -2.03
N VAL A 14 -5.63 -18.69 -3.37
CA VAL A 14 -5.97 -17.56 -4.25
C VAL A 14 -7.43 -17.11 -4.04
N LEU A 15 -8.38 -18.04 -4.02
CA LEU A 15 -9.80 -17.73 -3.84
C LEU A 15 -10.11 -17.15 -2.45
N ALA A 16 -9.34 -17.48 -1.43
CA ALA A 16 -9.47 -16.95 -0.08
C ALA A 16 -8.61 -15.70 0.18
N GLY A 17 -7.80 -15.26 -0.79
CA GLY A 17 -6.87 -14.15 -0.60
C GLY A 17 -5.68 -14.46 0.32
N ILE A 18 -5.37 -15.74 0.52
CA ILE A 18 -4.33 -16.23 1.43
C ILE A 18 -3.15 -16.78 0.62
N PRO A 19 -1.95 -16.16 0.71
CA PRO A 19 -0.76 -16.67 0.05
C PRO A 19 -0.28 -17.98 0.69
N PRO A 20 0.47 -18.84 -0.04
CA PRO A 20 1.13 -20.00 0.53
C PRO A 20 2.00 -19.62 1.73
N LEU A 21 1.88 -20.37 2.85
CA LEU A 21 2.44 -20.04 4.17
C LEU A 21 3.93 -19.64 4.17
N TYR A 22 4.74 -20.25 3.32
CA TYR A 22 6.18 -19.94 3.27
C TYR A 22 6.48 -18.51 2.79
N LEU A 23 5.59 -17.90 2.00
CA LEU A 23 5.75 -16.52 1.53
C LEU A 23 5.61 -15.48 2.66
N PRO A 24 4.52 -15.45 3.45
CA PRO A 24 4.43 -14.57 4.61
C PRO A 24 5.49 -14.91 5.67
N ALA A 25 5.83 -16.18 5.88
CA ALA A 25 6.91 -16.55 6.80
C ALA A 25 8.26 -15.94 6.38
N ARG A 26 8.62 -16.03 5.08
CA ARG A 26 9.81 -15.39 4.51
C ARG A 26 9.76 -13.87 4.65
N ALA A 27 8.61 -13.25 4.38
CA ALA A 27 8.42 -11.81 4.53
C ALA A 27 8.61 -11.33 5.98
N GLU A 28 8.07 -12.06 6.96
CA GLU A 28 8.26 -11.73 8.38
C GLU A 28 9.72 -11.92 8.81
N PHE A 29 10.38 -12.99 8.34
CA PHE A 29 11.81 -13.19 8.57
C PHE A 29 12.63 -12.02 8.01
N GLN A 30 12.38 -11.59 6.77
CA GLN A 30 13.05 -10.44 6.16
C GLN A 30 12.80 -9.15 6.94
N LYS A 31 11.55 -8.90 7.38
CA LYS A 31 11.22 -7.72 8.20
C LYS A 31 12.00 -7.73 9.51
N PHE A 32 12.11 -8.88 10.17
CA PHE A 32 12.85 -9.03 11.42
C PHE A 32 14.34 -8.74 11.21
N GLN A 33 14.97 -9.35 10.20
CA GLN A 33 16.38 -9.13 9.87
C GLN A 33 16.71 -7.65 9.63
N VAL A 34 15.86 -6.95 8.89
CA VAL A 34 16.11 -5.55 8.51
C VAL A 34 15.71 -4.57 9.61
N CYS A 35 14.50 -4.70 10.17
CA CYS A 35 13.95 -3.71 11.10
C CYS A 35 14.46 -3.88 12.54
N VAL A 36 14.77 -5.13 12.94
CA VAL A 36 15.17 -5.47 14.32
C VAL A 36 16.67 -5.73 14.39
N CYS A 37 17.19 -6.67 13.59
CA CYS A 37 18.61 -7.03 13.64
C CYS A 37 19.53 -6.03 12.92
N ARG A 38 18.96 -5.10 12.12
CA ARG A 38 19.71 -4.12 11.32
C ARG A 38 20.78 -4.76 10.42
N PHE A 39 20.47 -5.95 9.90
CA PHE A 39 21.41 -6.69 9.08
C PHE A 39 21.61 -6.01 7.72
N SER A 40 22.81 -5.48 7.50
CA SER A 40 23.13 -4.58 6.39
C SER A 40 23.03 -5.24 5.01
N GLU A 41 23.31 -6.54 4.89
CA GLU A 41 23.23 -7.26 3.62
C GLU A 41 21.79 -7.35 3.09
N PHE A 42 20.80 -7.60 3.97
CA PHE A 42 19.39 -7.58 3.56
C PHE A 42 18.92 -6.17 3.21
N GLY A 43 19.49 -5.14 3.85
CA GLY A 43 19.28 -3.74 3.47
C GLY A 43 19.75 -3.46 2.04
N ARG A 44 20.88 -4.05 1.61
CA ARG A 44 21.38 -3.95 0.24
C ARG A 44 20.50 -4.69 -0.76
N VAL A 45 20.05 -5.91 -0.43
CA VAL A 45 19.15 -6.69 -1.31
C VAL A 45 17.82 -5.96 -1.56
N LEU A 46 17.29 -5.28 -0.55
CA LEU A 46 16.08 -4.47 -0.69
C LEU A 46 16.35 -3.06 -1.22
N ASP A 47 17.62 -2.69 -1.41
CA ASP A 47 18.05 -1.36 -1.84
C ASP A 47 17.44 -0.25 -0.96
N VAL A 48 17.57 -0.39 0.37
CA VAL A 48 16.91 0.51 1.36
C VAL A 48 17.85 1.48 2.06
N GLY A 49 19.10 1.62 1.62
CA GLY A 49 20.05 2.61 2.15
C GLY A 49 20.18 2.59 3.69
N GLU A 50 20.48 3.75 4.27
CA GLU A 50 20.45 3.94 5.72
C GLU A 50 19.01 4.05 6.22
N LEU A 51 18.68 3.36 7.31
CA LEU A 51 17.31 3.27 7.81
C LEU A 51 17.07 4.19 8.99
N ASP A 52 15.89 4.81 9.02
CA ASP A 52 15.34 5.40 10.23
C ASP A 52 15.13 4.29 11.28
N HIS A 53 15.13 4.69 12.54
CA HIS A 53 15.05 3.75 13.64
C HIS A 53 14.00 4.16 14.66
N PHE A 54 13.47 3.13 15.33
CA PHE A 54 12.51 3.34 16.39
C PHE A 54 13.23 3.66 17.68
N VAL A 55 12.92 4.81 18.25
CA VAL A 55 13.37 5.22 19.58
C VAL A 55 12.34 4.73 20.60
N LYS A 56 12.83 4.13 21.69
CA LYS A 56 11.94 3.73 22.80
C LYS A 56 11.36 5.01 23.40
N LEU A 57 10.04 5.05 23.60
CA LEU A 57 9.41 6.26 24.15
C LEU A 57 10.01 6.68 25.49
N SER A 58 10.39 5.70 26.33
CA SER A 58 11.04 5.94 27.62
C SER A 58 12.37 6.69 27.54
N SER A 59 13.07 6.64 26.41
CA SER A 59 14.34 7.37 26.21
C SER A 59 14.15 8.75 25.58
N VAL A 60 12.93 9.13 25.19
CA VAL A 60 12.62 10.47 24.67
C VAL A 60 12.31 11.39 25.86
N PRO A 61 13.01 12.51 26.07
CA PRO A 61 12.68 13.48 27.10
C PRO A 61 11.24 14.01 26.98
N ILE A 62 10.59 14.29 28.11
CA ILE A 62 9.15 14.62 28.16
C ILE A 62 8.86 15.92 27.39
N GLU A 63 9.76 16.89 27.51
CA GLU A 63 9.73 18.18 26.82
C GLU A 63 9.67 18.03 25.29
N PHE A 64 10.27 16.98 24.72
CA PHE A 64 10.22 16.72 23.28
C PHE A 64 9.06 15.81 22.89
N ARG A 65 8.31 15.24 23.85
CA ARG A 65 7.10 14.46 23.55
C ARG A 65 5.92 15.38 23.30
N SER A 66 5.76 16.41 24.12
CA SER A 66 4.68 17.38 24.01
C SER A 66 5.25 18.77 23.81
N ILE A 67 5.31 19.18 22.55
CA ILE A 67 5.75 20.52 22.17
C ILE A 67 4.51 21.40 21.96
N ASP A 68 4.54 22.61 22.52
CA ASP A 68 3.53 23.62 22.21
C ASP A 68 3.97 24.36 20.94
N ILE A 69 3.19 24.19 19.87
CA ILE A 69 3.51 24.78 18.57
C ILE A 69 2.55 25.93 18.35
N LYS A 70 3.07 27.15 18.45
CA LYS A 70 2.32 28.37 18.13
C LYS A 70 1.94 28.36 16.66
N THR A 71 0.71 28.73 16.36
CA THR A 71 0.24 28.84 14.97
C THR A 71 0.98 29.94 14.23
N GLN A 72 1.01 31.14 14.81
CA GLN A 72 1.78 32.27 14.30
C GLN A 72 2.50 32.98 15.44
N ILE A 73 3.58 33.65 15.09
CA ILE A 73 4.31 34.55 15.97
C ILE A 73 4.23 35.99 15.45
N GLU A 74 4.21 36.93 16.37
CA GLU A 74 4.27 38.35 16.05
C GLU A 74 5.69 38.76 15.65
N ASN A 75 5.79 39.80 14.82
CA ASN A 75 7.05 40.37 14.36
C ASN A 75 7.96 39.32 13.69
N SER A 76 7.37 38.46 12.85
CA SER A 76 8.13 37.59 11.95
C SER A 76 8.97 38.43 10.98
N HIS A 77 10.20 38.01 10.76
CA HIS A 77 11.06 38.60 9.74
C HIS A 77 10.71 38.07 8.34
N PHE A 78 10.22 36.83 8.26
CA PHE A 78 9.90 36.14 7.01
C PHE A 78 8.68 35.24 7.16
N GLU A 79 7.96 35.11 6.05
CA GLU A 79 6.89 34.14 5.86
C GLU A 79 7.46 33.00 5.00
N VAL A 80 7.36 31.76 5.48
CA VAL A 80 8.03 30.61 4.87
C VAL A 80 7.00 29.58 4.47
N TYR A 81 6.94 29.24 3.19
CA TYR A 81 6.08 28.19 2.66
C TYR A 81 6.89 26.94 2.38
N THR A 82 6.37 25.78 2.76
CA THR A 82 7.05 24.48 2.63
C THR A 82 6.15 23.49 1.94
N ASP A 83 6.72 22.67 1.06
CA ASP A 83 6.00 21.57 0.41
C ASP A 83 6.94 20.40 0.10
N GLY A 84 6.39 19.19 0.04
CA GLY A 84 7.07 17.95 -0.29
C GLY A 84 6.40 17.22 -1.44
N SER A 85 7.17 16.86 -2.46
CA SER A 85 6.65 16.18 -3.64
C SER A 85 7.27 14.80 -3.85
N ARG A 86 6.49 13.92 -4.50
CA ARG A 86 6.96 12.65 -5.02
C ARG A 86 6.34 12.37 -6.39
N ILE A 87 7.19 12.18 -7.40
CA ILE A 87 6.80 11.87 -8.77
C ILE A 87 7.47 10.54 -9.15
N GLY A 88 6.67 9.47 -9.23
CA GLY A 88 7.20 8.12 -9.41
C GLY A 88 8.10 7.71 -8.24
N ASP A 89 9.37 7.42 -8.55
CA ASP A 89 10.40 7.09 -7.57
C ASP A 89 11.23 8.31 -7.13
N ASP A 90 11.07 9.48 -7.75
CA ASP A 90 11.78 10.68 -7.33
C ASP A 90 10.99 11.43 -6.24
N CYS A 91 11.70 11.86 -5.20
CA CYS A 91 11.13 12.59 -4.07
C CYS A 91 11.99 13.82 -3.76
N GLY A 92 11.36 14.91 -3.36
CA GLY A 92 12.05 16.16 -3.06
C GLY A 92 11.15 17.10 -2.30
N PHE A 93 11.73 18.15 -1.74
CA PHE A 93 10.98 19.19 -1.02
C PHE A 93 11.52 20.57 -1.33
N SER A 94 10.70 21.58 -1.03
CA SER A 94 11.09 22.98 -1.18
C SER A 94 10.79 23.78 0.09
N VAL A 95 11.54 24.88 0.23
CA VAL A 95 11.31 25.90 1.25
C VAL A 95 11.39 27.26 0.56
N SER A 96 10.23 27.91 0.42
CA SER A 96 10.08 29.23 -0.20
C SER A 96 9.96 30.30 0.86
N ILE A 97 10.99 31.13 0.98
CA ILE A 97 11.08 32.21 1.97
C ILE A 97 10.67 33.52 1.31
N LEU A 98 9.64 34.16 1.86
CA LEU A 98 9.10 35.42 1.38
C LEU A 98 9.40 36.53 2.40
N LYS A 99 9.73 37.71 1.88
CA LYS A 99 9.85 38.95 2.65
C LYS A 99 8.91 39.98 2.03
N ASN A 100 7.99 40.51 2.83
CA ASN A 100 6.95 41.43 2.35
C ASN A 100 6.22 40.87 1.11
N GLU A 101 5.78 39.62 1.17
CA GLU A 101 5.07 38.89 0.09
C GLU A 101 5.88 38.60 -1.19
N HIS A 102 7.14 39.01 -1.25
CA HIS A 102 8.00 38.76 -2.41
C HIS A 102 9.00 37.62 -2.12
N PRO A 103 9.27 36.72 -3.10
CA PRO A 103 10.28 35.68 -2.93
C PRO A 103 11.65 36.27 -2.60
N PHE A 104 12.17 35.92 -1.43
CA PHE A 104 13.51 36.30 -0.97
C PHE A 104 14.53 35.20 -1.28
N LYS A 105 14.19 33.95 -0.96
CA LYS A 105 15.04 32.79 -1.20
C LYS A 105 14.22 31.53 -1.36
N ILE A 106 14.63 30.65 -2.25
CA ILE A 106 13.98 29.35 -2.47
C ILE A 106 15.05 28.27 -2.35
N PHE A 107 14.78 27.28 -1.50
CA PHE A 107 15.59 26.07 -1.40
C PHE A 107 14.85 24.90 -2.01
N LYS A 108 15.61 24.00 -2.65
CA LYS A 108 15.11 22.79 -3.29
C LYS A 108 16.04 21.65 -2.97
N PHE A 109 15.51 20.59 -2.39
CA PHE A 109 16.31 19.42 -2.03
C PHE A 109 15.70 18.15 -2.60
N LYS A 110 16.55 17.35 -3.24
CA LYS A 110 16.22 16.02 -3.72
C LYS A 110 16.49 15.00 -2.61
N LEU A 111 15.51 14.15 -2.35
CA LEU A 111 15.60 13.04 -1.41
C LEU A 111 15.86 11.72 -2.14
N SER A 112 16.20 10.67 -1.38
CA SER A 112 16.34 9.33 -1.96
C SER A 112 14.99 8.78 -2.42
N LYS A 113 15.03 7.87 -3.41
CA LYS A 113 13.83 7.19 -3.94
C LYS A 113 13.03 6.38 -2.91
N ASN A 114 13.66 6.09 -1.78
CA ASN A 114 13.04 5.33 -0.69
C ASN A 114 12.26 6.23 0.27
N ASN A 115 12.42 7.55 0.20
CA ASN A 115 11.73 8.50 1.04
C ASN A 115 10.27 8.68 0.61
N THR A 116 9.47 9.15 1.54
CA THR A 116 8.02 9.35 1.36
C THR A 116 7.68 10.83 1.27
N VAL A 117 6.53 11.17 0.67
CA VAL A 117 5.99 12.55 0.69
C VAL A 117 5.96 13.09 2.12
N PHE A 118 5.49 12.30 3.09
CA PHE A 118 5.51 12.68 4.51
C PHE A 118 6.91 13.09 5.02
N GLN A 119 7.97 12.38 4.61
CA GLN A 119 9.33 12.77 4.99
C GLN A 119 9.80 14.04 4.29
N ALA A 120 9.43 14.23 3.02
CA ALA A 120 9.73 15.46 2.28
C ALA A 120 9.08 16.67 2.96
N GLU A 121 7.79 16.58 3.27
CA GLU A 121 7.03 17.61 3.99
C GLU A 121 7.66 17.97 5.34
N LEU A 122 7.95 16.95 6.17
CA LEU A 122 8.52 17.18 7.49
C LEU A 122 9.98 17.67 7.42
N ALA A 123 10.75 17.22 6.41
CA ALA A 123 12.11 17.71 6.17
C ALA A 123 12.10 19.19 5.78
N ALA A 124 11.12 19.64 4.98
CA ALA A 124 10.96 21.04 4.61
C ALA A 124 10.70 21.93 5.84
N ILE A 125 9.80 21.51 6.72
CA ILE A 125 9.54 22.20 8.00
C ILE A 125 10.81 22.23 8.85
N ASN A 126 11.48 21.09 9.02
CA ASN A 126 12.69 21.00 9.85
C ASN A 126 13.83 21.87 9.29
N PHE A 127 13.98 21.93 7.97
CA PHE A 127 14.94 22.80 7.30
C PHE A 127 14.64 24.27 7.54
N ALA A 128 13.38 24.69 7.42
CA ALA A 128 12.97 26.07 7.68
C ALA A 128 13.27 26.49 9.14
N VAL A 129 13.04 25.58 10.10
CA VAL A 129 13.37 25.79 11.51
C VAL A 129 14.88 25.98 11.71
N HIS A 130 15.71 25.10 11.14
CA HIS A 130 17.16 25.25 11.20
C HIS A 130 17.64 26.55 10.59
N TRP A 131 17.14 26.89 9.40
CA TRP A 131 17.47 28.14 8.72
C TRP A 131 17.16 29.36 9.61
N ALA A 132 16.01 29.37 10.29
CA ALA A 132 15.67 30.45 11.22
C ALA A 132 16.61 30.51 12.42
N GLN A 133 16.96 29.36 13.01
CA GLN A 133 17.86 29.29 14.17
C GLN A 133 19.28 29.76 13.83
N GLU A 134 19.84 29.28 12.71
CA GLU A 134 21.20 29.63 12.27
C GLU A 134 21.37 31.13 11.99
N ASN A 135 20.30 31.79 11.54
CA ASN A 135 20.32 33.22 11.21
C ASN A 135 19.72 34.10 12.32
N GLY A 136 19.24 33.53 13.43
CA GLY A 136 18.58 34.28 14.50
C GLY A 136 17.28 34.96 14.06
N PHE A 137 16.58 34.40 13.07
CA PHE A 137 15.33 34.96 12.54
C PHE A 137 14.10 34.41 13.25
N LYS A 138 13.05 35.25 13.30
CA LYS A 138 11.68 34.86 13.61
C LYS A 138 10.93 34.59 12.31
N ILE A 139 10.29 33.43 12.19
CA ILE A 139 9.55 33.05 10.97
C ILE A 139 8.16 32.49 11.28
N ASN A 140 7.24 32.66 10.33
CA ASN A 140 5.99 31.90 10.28
C ASN A 140 6.09 30.87 9.15
N ILE A 141 5.96 29.59 9.47
CA ILE A 141 5.96 28.49 8.51
C ILE A 141 4.51 28.13 8.14
N TYR A 142 4.25 28.01 6.85
CA TYR A 142 2.99 27.56 6.26
C TYR A 142 3.22 26.24 5.52
N THR A 143 2.46 25.22 5.90
CA THR A 143 2.49 23.89 5.28
C THR A 143 1.07 23.41 5.07
N ASP A 144 0.81 22.70 3.97
CA ASP A 144 -0.47 22.02 3.78
C ASP A 144 -0.46 20.56 4.26
N SER A 145 0.69 20.07 4.75
CA SER A 145 0.82 18.74 5.32
C SER A 145 0.30 18.67 6.76
N GLN A 146 -1.02 18.42 6.86
CA GLN A 146 -1.66 18.09 8.13
C GLN A 146 -0.98 16.90 8.82
N SER A 147 -0.51 15.92 8.05
CA SER A 147 0.19 14.73 8.57
C SER A 147 1.49 15.07 9.29
N SER A 148 2.27 16.05 8.80
CA SER A 148 3.48 16.54 9.47
C SER A 148 3.15 17.24 10.78
N ILE A 149 2.12 18.08 10.80
CA ILE A 149 1.66 18.77 12.01
C ILE A 149 1.17 17.76 13.07
N GLU A 150 0.40 16.75 12.67
CA GLU A 150 -0.05 15.69 13.57
C GLU A 150 1.11 14.87 14.13
N ALA A 151 2.12 14.55 13.31
CA ALA A 151 3.32 13.86 13.76
C ALA A 151 4.11 14.71 14.79
N LEU A 152 4.24 16.01 14.55
CA LEU A 152 4.87 16.96 15.46
C LEU A 152 4.07 17.15 16.76
N ARG A 153 2.73 17.06 16.73
CA ARG A 153 1.87 17.14 17.92
C ARG A 153 1.73 15.80 18.67
N SER A 154 2.08 14.68 18.05
CA SER A 154 1.95 13.35 18.66
C SER A 154 2.77 13.20 19.94
N THR A 155 2.14 12.84 21.05
CA THR A 155 2.79 12.62 22.36
C THR A 155 3.59 11.31 22.44
N ARG A 156 3.51 10.47 21.40
CA ARG A 156 4.16 9.15 21.34
C ARG A 156 4.96 9.00 20.04
N PRO A 157 5.93 9.89 19.75
CA PRO A 157 6.75 9.75 18.56
C PRO A 157 7.63 8.51 18.69
N ARG A 158 7.82 7.79 17.57
CA ARG A 158 8.66 6.59 17.51
C ARG A 158 9.81 6.72 16.53
N SER A 159 9.64 7.47 15.45
CA SER A 159 10.66 7.70 14.43
C SER A 159 11.72 8.68 14.96
N ALA A 160 13.00 8.34 14.80
CA ALA A 160 14.09 9.24 15.19
C ALA A 160 14.02 10.54 14.39
N PHE A 161 13.72 10.46 13.09
CA PHE A 161 13.50 11.60 12.21
C PHE A 161 12.40 12.56 12.74
N VAL A 162 11.26 12.03 13.19
CA VAL A 162 10.19 12.86 13.79
C VAL A 162 10.64 13.47 15.11
N ILE A 163 11.33 12.70 15.96
CA ILE A 163 11.81 13.17 17.27
C ILE A 163 12.82 14.32 17.10
N GLU A 164 13.70 14.22 16.11
CA GLU A 164 14.66 15.26 15.77
C GLU A 164 13.95 16.55 15.33
N ALA A 165 12.98 16.47 14.42
CA ALA A 165 12.20 17.64 14.02
C ALA A 165 11.47 18.28 15.21
N LYS A 166 10.91 17.47 16.12
CA LYS A 166 10.27 17.98 17.35
C LYS A 166 11.26 18.68 18.27
N LYS A 167 12.47 18.11 18.44
CA LYS A 167 13.54 18.72 19.23
C LYS A 167 13.93 20.07 18.65
N ASN A 168 14.10 20.17 17.34
CA ASN A 168 14.51 21.42 16.69
C ASN A 168 13.45 22.51 16.83
N ILE A 169 12.17 22.17 16.63
CA ILE A 169 11.05 23.10 16.84
C ILE A 169 11.00 23.56 18.30
N TYR A 170 11.15 22.63 19.26
CA TYR A 170 11.19 22.98 20.67
C TYR A 170 12.34 23.95 20.99
N LEU A 171 13.54 23.69 20.46
CA LEU A 171 14.71 24.54 20.66
C LEU A 171 14.59 25.91 19.98
N ALA A 172 13.79 26.03 18.91
CA ALA A 172 13.50 27.31 18.28
C ALA A 172 12.58 28.19 19.16
N GLY A 173 11.87 27.59 20.12
CA GLY A 173 11.04 28.30 21.08
C GLY A 173 10.02 29.23 20.40
N ASN A 174 10.04 30.52 20.77
CA ASN A 174 9.12 31.52 20.22
C ASN A 174 9.58 32.15 18.90
N SER A 175 10.58 31.58 18.23
CA SER A 175 11.09 32.09 16.95
C SER A 175 10.43 31.45 15.73
N VAL A 176 9.61 30.42 15.91
CA VAL A 176 8.91 29.75 14.80
C VAL A 176 7.42 29.61 15.11
N GLY A 177 6.58 30.14 14.23
CA GLY A 177 5.17 29.76 14.11
C GLY A 177 4.99 28.66 13.07
N LEU A 178 4.01 27.76 13.24
CA LEU A 178 3.63 26.75 12.26
C LEU A 178 2.11 26.74 12.04
N THR A 179 1.70 27.17 10.86
CA THR A 179 0.30 27.24 10.44
C THR A 179 0.01 26.23 9.35
N TRP A 180 -1.12 25.54 9.49
CA TRP A 180 -1.66 24.73 8.41
C TRP A 180 -2.37 25.62 7.40
N VAL A 181 -2.08 25.43 6.11
CA VAL A 181 -2.81 26.07 5.00
C VAL A 181 -3.47 25.00 4.14
N LYS A 182 -4.55 25.37 3.46
CA LYS A 182 -5.24 24.43 2.58
C LYS A 182 -4.50 24.33 1.25
N ALA A 183 -4.23 23.10 0.79
CA ALA A 183 -3.65 22.86 -0.53
C ALA A 183 -4.58 23.33 -1.67
N HIS A 184 -3.98 23.81 -2.77
CA HIS A 184 -4.65 24.11 -4.05
C HIS A 184 -5.83 25.08 -3.99
N VAL A 185 -5.74 26.15 -3.20
CA VAL A 185 -6.76 27.20 -3.10
C VAL A 185 -6.30 28.58 -3.58
N GLY A 186 -5.23 28.68 -4.37
CA GLY A 186 -4.78 29.97 -4.89
C GLY A 186 -3.88 30.76 -3.95
N ASN A 187 -3.33 30.17 -2.87
CA ASN A 187 -2.34 30.87 -2.04
C ASN A 187 -1.01 30.94 -2.81
N PRO A 188 -0.52 32.13 -3.19
CA PRO A 188 0.66 32.23 -4.05
C PRO A 188 1.94 31.64 -3.44
N GLY A 189 2.10 31.73 -2.12
CA GLY A 189 3.24 31.15 -1.42
C GLY A 189 3.21 29.63 -1.39
N ASN A 190 2.04 29.03 -1.15
CA ASN A 190 1.88 27.58 -1.18
C ASN A 190 2.03 27.01 -2.59
N GLU A 191 1.48 27.69 -3.59
CA GLU A 191 1.65 27.31 -5.00
C GLU A 191 3.11 27.41 -5.45
N LEU A 192 3.84 28.43 -4.98
CA LEU A 192 5.26 28.56 -5.23
C LEU A 192 6.05 27.40 -4.60
N ALA A 193 5.75 27.04 -3.35
CA ALA A 193 6.38 25.91 -2.68
C ALA A 193 6.08 24.58 -3.40
N ASP A 194 4.82 24.31 -3.75
CA ASP A 194 4.41 23.11 -4.51
C ASP A 194 5.10 23.02 -5.88
N HIS A 195 5.16 24.14 -6.61
CA HIS A 195 5.89 24.21 -7.87
C HIS A 195 7.37 23.82 -7.69
N HIS A 196 8.04 24.40 -6.69
CA HIS A 196 9.45 24.12 -6.46
C HIS A 196 9.72 22.74 -5.85
N ALA A 197 8.78 22.17 -5.08
CA ALA A 197 8.92 20.82 -4.54
C ALA A 197 8.86 19.78 -5.66
N LYS A 198 8.00 19.99 -6.67
CA LYS A 198 7.97 19.18 -7.90
C LYS A 198 9.26 19.30 -8.71
N LEU A 199 9.83 20.49 -8.82
CA LEU A 199 11.14 20.67 -9.46
C LEU A 199 12.25 19.96 -8.67
N ALA A 200 12.22 20.07 -7.35
CA ALA A 200 13.23 19.50 -6.45
C ALA A 200 13.36 17.97 -6.60
N THR A 201 12.33 17.27 -7.09
CA THR A 201 12.42 15.82 -7.35
C THR A 201 13.48 15.49 -8.40
N THR A 202 13.76 16.39 -9.35
CA THR A 202 14.74 16.18 -10.43
C THR A 202 15.94 17.10 -10.32
N ASP A 203 15.76 18.36 -9.92
CA ASP A 203 16.77 19.42 -9.97
C ASP A 203 17.24 19.95 -8.60
N GLY A 204 16.77 19.34 -7.51
CA GLY A 204 17.14 19.73 -6.15
C GLY A 204 18.54 19.27 -5.75
N GLU A 205 19.14 19.99 -4.80
CA GLU A 205 20.39 19.55 -4.16
C GLU A 205 20.15 18.28 -3.34
N ASN A 206 21.07 17.31 -3.40
CA ASN A 206 20.86 16.04 -2.68
C ASN A 206 20.89 16.26 -1.16
N MET A 207 19.80 15.89 -0.47
CA MET A 207 19.74 15.81 0.98
C MET A 207 19.51 14.36 1.41
N ASN A 208 20.38 13.86 2.29
CA ASN A 208 20.23 12.52 2.83
C ASN A 208 19.21 12.53 3.98
N VAL A 209 18.08 11.84 3.78
CA VAL A 209 17.11 11.53 4.83
C VAL A 209 17.00 10.02 4.94
N GLN A 210 17.17 9.50 6.15
CA GLN A 210 17.13 8.06 6.40
C GLN A 210 15.82 7.43 5.90
N THR A 211 15.91 6.23 5.33
CA THR A 211 14.80 5.50 4.73
C THR A 211 13.82 5.04 5.82
N PRO A 212 12.51 5.29 5.67
CA PRO A 212 11.54 4.95 6.70
C PRO A 212 11.27 3.45 6.69
N LEU A 213 11.00 2.87 7.86
CA LEU A 213 10.69 1.44 7.98
C LEU A 213 9.39 1.04 7.25
N SER A 214 8.51 1.98 6.94
CA SER A 214 7.35 1.76 6.06
C SER A 214 7.77 1.39 4.64
N CYS A 215 8.86 1.97 4.12
CA CYS A 215 9.41 1.65 2.80
C CYS A 215 9.90 0.19 2.75
N VAL A 216 10.64 -0.25 3.78
CA VAL A 216 11.06 -1.66 3.93
C VAL A 216 9.86 -2.60 3.90
N LYS A 217 8.83 -2.31 4.71
CA LYS A 217 7.60 -3.11 4.77
C LYS A 217 6.88 -3.17 3.43
N PHE A 218 6.83 -2.05 2.71
CA PHE A 218 6.23 -1.95 1.38
C PHE A 218 6.97 -2.82 0.36
N LYS A 219 8.31 -2.69 0.28
CA LYS A 219 9.14 -3.49 -0.64
C LYS A 219 9.00 -4.99 -0.40
N ILE A 220 9.07 -5.42 0.87
CA ILE A 220 8.88 -6.84 1.24
C ILE A 220 7.49 -7.33 0.85
N THR A 221 6.46 -6.52 1.10
CA THR A 221 5.07 -6.89 0.75
C THR A 221 4.90 -7.00 -0.76
N ASN A 222 5.50 -6.09 -1.54
CA ASN A 222 5.47 -6.14 -3.00
C ASN A 222 6.20 -7.37 -3.54
N ASN A 223 7.38 -7.70 -3.00
CA ASN A 223 8.11 -8.91 -3.39
C ASN A 223 7.28 -10.16 -3.10
N LEU A 224 6.66 -10.26 -1.93
CA LEU A 224 5.73 -11.35 -1.61
C LEU A 224 4.59 -11.46 -2.63
N MET A 225 3.98 -10.33 -3.02
CA MET A 225 2.89 -10.33 -4.01
C MET A 225 3.37 -10.76 -5.39
N LYS A 226 4.57 -10.32 -5.82
CA LYS A 226 5.20 -10.74 -7.08
C LYS A 226 5.49 -12.24 -7.09
N ASP A 227 6.07 -12.76 -6.01
CA ASP A 227 6.36 -14.20 -5.88
C ASP A 227 5.07 -15.03 -5.88
N TRP A 228 4.03 -14.56 -5.20
CA TRP A 228 2.74 -15.23 -5.19
C TRP A 228 2.08 -15.23 -6.58
N GLN A 229 2.14 -14.10 -7.28
CA GLN A 229 1.65 -14.00 -8.66
C GLN A 229 2.42 -14.93 -9.60
N TYR A 230 3.75 -14.96 -9.50
CA TYR A 230 4.59 -15.87 -10.28
C TYR A 230 4.24 -17.34 -10.05
N ASN A 231 4.09 -17.75 -8.78
CA ASN A 231 3.62 -19.10 -8.46
C ASN A 231 2.24 -19.38 -9.07
N TRP A 232 1.34 -18.39 -9.02
CA TRP A 232 -0.01 -18.54 -9.54
C TRP A 232 -0.02 -18.73 -11.05
N GLU A 233 0.79 -17.98 -11.78
CA GLU A 233 0.96 -18.07 -13.24
C GLU A 233 1.62 -19.38 -13.68
N ASN A 234 2.51 -19.95 -12.86
CA ASN A 234 3.21 -21.20 -13.18
C ASN A 234 2.52 -22.45 -12.61
N TYR A 235 1.37 -22.30 -11.94
CA TYR A 235 0.65 -23.42 -11.35
C TYR A 235 -0.08 -24.27 -12.42
N ASP A 236 0.54 -25.37 -12.84
CA ASP A 236 0.06 -26.23 -13.92
C ASP A 236 -0.86 -27.36 -13.42
N SER A 237 -2.11 -27.02 -13.09
CA SER A 237 -3.16 -28.02 -12.88
C SER A 237 -4.44 -27.58 -13.61
N ASP A 238 -5.30 -28.53 -13.96
CA ASP A 238 -6.59 -28.22 -14.62
C ASP A 238 -7.42 -27.24 -13.80
N SER A 239 -7.49 -27.45 -12.47
CA SER A 239 -8.18 -26.55 -11.54
C SER A 239 -7.53 -25.16 -11.47
N GLY A 240 -6.20 -25.09 -11.58
CA GLY A 240 -5.43 -23.85 -11.62
C GLY A 240 -5.69 -23.07 -12.91
N LYS A 241 -5.56 -23.73 -14.06
CA LYS A 241 -5.85 -23.16 -15.39
C LYS A 241 -7.27 -22.62 -15.46
N ARG A 242 -8.25 -23.40 -14.99
CA ARG A 242 -9.65 -23.00 -14.95
C ARG A 242 -9.86 -21.78 -14.07
N ALA A 243 -9.46 -21.85 -12.79
CA ALA A 243 -9.66 -20.74 -11.86
C ALA A 243 -8.93 -19.46 -12.32
N ARG A 244 -7.74 -19.58 -12.92
CA ARG A 244 -6.98 -18.45 -13.47
C ARG A 244 -7.69 -17.74 -14.62
N SER A 245 -8.51 -18.45 -15.40
CA SER A 245 -9.31 -17.82 -16.45
C SER A 245 -10.37 -16.83 -15.91
N PHE A 246 -10.73 -16.94 -14.63
CA PHE A 246 -11.63 -16.01 -13.93
C PHE A 246 -10.89 -15.09 -12.95
N VAL A 247 -9.81 -15.59 -12.34
CA VAL A 247 -8.99 -14.89 -11.33
C VAL A 247 -7.52 -14.90 -11.77
N PRO A 248 -7.13 -14.09 -12.77
CA PRO A 248 -5.77 -14.11 -13.33
C PRO A 248 -4.72 -13.54 -12.36
N CYS A 249 -5.14 -12.64 -11.47
CA CYS A 249 -4.26 -11.97 -10.52
C CYS A 249 -4.59 -12.35 -9.08
N VAL A 250 -3.57 -12.63 -8.28
CA VAL A 250 -3.71 -12.86 -6.84
C VAL A 250 -4.08 -11.57 -6.12
N ASN A 251 -4.94 -11.66 -5.10
CA ASN A 251 -5.40 -10.48 -4.36
C ASN A 251 -5.71 -10.85 -2.91
N LYS A 252 -5.02 -10.21 -1.95
CA LYS A 252 -5.24 -10.42 -0.52
C LYS A 252 -6.63 -10.02 -0.02
N LYS A 253 -7.37 -9.23 -0.80
CA LYS A 253 -8.74 -8.79 -0.47
C LYS A 253 -9.81 -9.70 -1.08
N LEU A 254 -9.45 -10.65 -1.94
CA LEU A 254 -10.41 -11.59 -2.52
C LEU A 254 -10.86 -12.58 -1.44
N LEU A 255 -12.17 -12.81 -1.34
CA LEU A 255 -12.73 -13.79 -0.42
C LEU A 255 -13.93 -14.50 -1.04
N VAL A 256 -13.68 -15.65 -1.64
CA VAL A 256 -14.70 -16.57 -2.14
C VAL A 256 -14.91 -17.67 -1.11
N HIS A 257 -16.02 -17.57 -0.37
CA HIS A 257 -16.39 -18.56 0.66
C HIS A 257 -17.58 -19.43 0.23
N ASN A 258 -18.31 -19.05 -0.82
CA ASN A 258 -19.42 -19.83 -1.34
C ASN A 258 -18.92 -21.12 -2.02
N LYS A 259 -19.36 -22.28 -1.51
CA LYS A 259 -18.93 -23.60 -2.00
C LYS A 259 -19.27 -23.83 -3.48
N CYS A 260 -20.42 -23.36 -3.96
CA CYS A 260 -20.89 -23.57 -5.32
C CYS A 260 -20.06 -22.74 -6.32
N ILE A 261 -19.68 -21.52 -5.93
CA ILE A 261 -18.72 -20.72 -6.70
C ILE A 261 -17.36 -21.41 -6.75
N ILE A 262 -16.87 -21.96 -5.63
CA ILE A 262 -15.61 -22.72 -5.60
C ILE A 262 -15.71 -23.95 -6.52
N TYR A 263 -16.84 -24.68 -6.52
CA TYR A 263 -17.05 -25.83 -7.40
C TYR A 263 -16.99 -25.43 -8.86
N PHE A 264 -17.67 -24.34 -9.22
CA PHE A 264 -17.62 -23.78 -10.56
C PHE A 264 -16.21 -23.38 -10.98
N LEU A 265 -15.49 -22.60 -10.15
CA LEU A 265 -14.17 -22.07 -10.50
C LEU A 265 -13.10 -23.14 -10.61
N THR A 266 -13.17 -24.17 -9.76
CA THR A 266 -12.15 -25.22 -9.69
C THR A 266 -12.47 -26.43 -10.55
N GLY A 267 -13.74 -26.58 -10.98
CA GLY A 267 -14.24 -27.79 -11.62
C GLY A 267 -14.24 -29.00 -10.67
N HIS A 268 -14.12 -28.76 -9.36
CA HIS A 268 -14.05 -29.79 -8.34
C HIS A 268 -15.30 -29.72 -7.47
N GLY A 269 -15.97 -30.84 -7.25
CA GLY A 269 -17.22 -30.84 -6.49
C GLY A 269 -18.04 -32.10 -6.78
N PRO A 270 -19.36 -32.08 -6.54
CA PRO A 270 -20.27 -33.18 -6.85
C PRO A 270 -20.55 -33.30 -8.37
N LEU A 271 -19.54 -33.14 -9.20
CA LEU A 271 -19.62 -33.17 -10.67
C LEU A 271 -19.29 -34.59 -11.18
N PRO A 272 -20.11 -35.19 -12.06
CA PRO A 272 -19.81 -36.51 -12.64
C PRO A 272 -18.42 -36.64 -13.25
N CYS A 273 -17.97 -35.68 -14.07
CA CYS A 273 -16.61 -35.67 -14.64
C CYS A 273 -15.53 -35.74 -13.56
N TYR A 274 -15.71 -34.96 -12.48
CA TYR A 274 -14.77 -34.92 -11.37
C TYR A 274 -14.80 -36.21 -10.54
N LEU A 275 -15.99 -36.69 -10.15
CA LEU A 275 -16.17 -37.87 -9.31
C LEU A 275 -15.72 -39.15 -10.03
N HIS A 276 -15.94 -39.25 -11.34
CA HIS A 276 -15.45 -40.33 -12.19
C HIS A 276 -13.92 -40.39 -12.21
N ARG A 277 -13.22 -39.24 -12.31
CA ARG A 277 -11.75 -39.18 -12.24
C ARG A 277 -11.20 -39.79 -10.94
N PHE A 278 -11.95 -39.71 -9.84
CA PHE A 278 -11.60 -40.31 -8.55
C PHE A 278 -12.22 -41.71 -8.32
N LYS A 279 -12.76 -42.34 -9.37
CA LYS A 279 -13.38 -43.68 -9.34
C LYS A 279 -14.53 -43.79 -8.33
N LYS A 280 -15.27 -42.69 -8.12
CA LYS A 280 -16.47 -42.65 -7.25
C LYS A 280 -17.77 -42.84 -8.02
N LEU A 281 -17.75 -42.54 -9.32
CA LEU A 281 -18.82 -42.85 -10.25
C LEU A 281 -18.24 -43.67 -11.40
N ASN A 282 -19.08 -44.53 -11.98
CA ASN A 282 -18.72 -45.38 -13.10
C ASN A 282 -18.81 -44.67 -14.46
N SER A 283 -19.36 -43.45 -14.49
CA SER A 283 -19.52 -42.66 -15.71
C SER A 283 -19.23 -41.18 -15.43
N PRO A 284 -18.56 -40.45 -16.35
CA PRO A 284 -18.37 -39.01 -16.26
C PRO A 284 -19.60 -38.22 -16.77
N LEU A 285 -20.66 -38.90 -17.20
CA LEU A 285 -21.81 -38.28 -17.85
C LEU A 285 -22.84 -37.76 -16.83
N CYS A 286 -23.43 -36.62 -17.16
CA CYS A 286 -24.67 -36.11 -16.60
C CYS A 286 -25.86 -37.03 -17.01
N PRO A 287 -26.94 -37.12 -16.22
CA PRO A 287 -28.15 -37.86 -16.62
C PRO A 287 -28.75 -37.44 -17.97
N CYS A 288 -28.46 -36.23 -18.46
CA CYS A 288 -28.87 -35.80 -19.80
C CYS A 288 -27.96 -36.34 -20.94
N GLY A 289 -26.96 -37.17 -20.63
CA GLY A 289 -26.08 -37.84 -21.60
C GLY A 289 -24.82 -37.07 -22.02
N ARG A 290 -24.60 -35.82 -21.56
CA ARG A 290 -23.38 -35.03 -21.85
C ARG A 290 -22.36 -35.13 -20.72
N PRO A 291 -21.07 -34.75 -20.93
CA PRO A 291 -20.10 -34.66 -19.85
C PRO A 291 -20.61 -33.80 -18.68
N GLY A 292 -20.59 -34.34 -17.46
CA GLY A 292 -21.07 -33.66 -16.26
C GLY A 292 -19.99 -32.77 -15.62
N ASP A 293 -19.57 -31.72 -16.32
CA ASP A 293 -18.65 -30.70 -15.80
C ASP A 293 -19.38 -29.40 -15.40
N ALA A 294 -18.65 -28.49 -14.74
CA ALA A 294 -19.22 -27.25 -14.21
C ALA A 294 -19.83 -26.35 -15.30
N ASP A 295 -19.23 -26.26 -16.48
CA ASP A 295 -19.74 -25.38 -17.55
C ASP A 295 -21.05 -25.96 -18.11
N HIS A 296 -21.11 -27.29 -18.29
CA HIS A 296 -22.33 -27.97 -18.70
C HIS A 296 -23.50 -27.65 -17.75
N TYR A 297 -23.32 -27.83 -16.45
CA TYR A 297 -24.40 -27.58 -15.48
C TYR A 297 -24.81 -26.10 -15.38
N VAL A 298 -23.86 -25.18 -15.50
CA VAL A 298 -24.13 -23.74 -15.33
C VAL A 298 -24.70 -23.08 -16.59
N PHE A 299 -24.34 -23.57 -17.78
CA PHE A 299 -24.64 -22.88 -19.04
C PHE A 299 -25.50 -23.67 -20.03
N HIS A 300 -25.55 -25.01 -19.94
CA HIS A 300 -26.04 -25.82 -21.06
C HIS A 300 -26.99 -26.97 -20.69
N CYS A 301 -26.99 -27.43 -19.44
CA CYS A 301 -27.70 -28.65 -19.06
C CYS A 301 -29.22 -28.42 -19.09
N PRO A 302 -29.99 -29.24 -19.86
CA PRO A 302 -31.45 -29.11 -19.89
C PRO A 302 -32.10 -29.29 -18.50
N LEU A 303 -31.47 -30.05 -17.61
CA LEU A 303 -31.96 -30.33 -16.26
C LEU A 303 -31.84 -29.14 -15.31
N THR A 304 -30.99 -28.15 -15.64
CA THR A 304 -30.77 -26.94 -14.83
C THR A 304 -31.19 -25.66 -15.56
N LYS A 305 -32.01 -25.78 -16.62
CA LYS A 305 -32.35 -24.69 -17.55
C LYS A 305 -32.89 -23.43 -16.86
N GLU A 306 -33.69 -23.59 -15.80
CA GLU A 306 -34.28 -22.47 -15.06
C GLU A 306 -33.25 -21.65 -14.27
N HIS A 307 -32.06 -22.20 -14.04
CA HIS A 307 -31.01 -21.60 -13.25
C HIS A 307 -29.76 -21.24 -14.07
N HIS A 308 -29.81 -21.34 -15.40
CA HIS A 308 -28.66 -21.01 -16.23
C HIS A 308 -28.17 -19.59 -16.01
N LEU A 309 -26.85 -19.44 -16.03
CA LEU A 309 -26.20 -18.16 -16.16
C LEU A 309 -25.84 -17.92 -17.63
N LYS A 310 -25.64 -16.65 -18.00
CA LYS A 310 -25.13 -16.33 -19.33
C LYS A 310 -23.66 -16.71 -19.40
N GLU A 311 -23.30 -17.57 -20.36
CA GLU A 311 -21.90 -17.94 -20.58
C GLU A 311 -21.07 -16.72 -21.01
N PRO A 312 -19.93 -16.44 -20.35
CA PRO A 312 -19.05 -15.35 -20.74
C PRO A 312 -18.15 -15.74 -21.92
N ALA A 313 -17.95 -14.80 -22.85
CA ALA A 313 -16.84 -14.86 -23.78
C ALA A 313 -15.49 -14.92 -23.02
N LEU A 314 -14.46 -15.53 -23.62
CA LEU A 314 -13.19 -15.81 -22.95
C LEU A 314 -12.53 -14.54 -22.37
N ASN A 315 -12.54 -13.45 -23.12
CA ASN A 315 -12.03 -12.13 -22.71
C ASN A 315 -12.86 -11.46 -21.60
N ASN A 316 -14.10 -11.89 -21.38
CA ASN A 316 -15.03 -11.31 -20.41
C ASN A 316 -15.15 -12.12 -19.11
N ARG A 317 -14.44 -13.25 -18.97
CA ARG A 317 -14.55 -14.14 -17.80
C ARG A 317 -14.23 -13.43 -16.48
N VAL A 318 -13.22 -12.57 -16.46
CA VAL A 318 -12.82 -11.83 -15.25
C VAL A 318 -13.93 -10.87 -14.80
N GLU A 319 -14.50 -10.12 -15.73
CA GLU A 319 -15.57 -9.16 -15.41
C GLU A 319 -16.88 -9.87 -15.06
N TRP A 320 -17.19 -10.94 -15.79
CA TRP A 320 -18.31 -11.82 -15.47
C TRP A 320 -18.20 -12.36 -14.04
N PHE A 321 -17.01 -12.80 -13.62
CA PHE A 321 -16.79 -13.30 -12.27
C PHE A 321 -16.94 -12.21 -11.21
N LYS A 322 -16.42 -11.01 -11.45
CA LYS A 322 -16.64 -9.87 -10.53
C LYS A 322 -18.11 -9.52 -10.38
N ASN A 323 -18.89 -9.60 -11.46
CA ASN A 323 -20.33 -9.35 -11.43
C ASN A 323 -21.09 -10.47 -10.72
N LEU A 324 -20.68 -11.73 -10.92
CA LEU A 324 -21.22 -12.87 -10.18
C LEU A 324 -21.09 -12.67 -8.66
N LEU A 325 -19.91 -12.26 -8.18
CA LEU A 325 -19.67 -12.03 -6.75
C LEU A 325 -20.54 -10.93 -6.13
N LYS A 326 -21.05 -10.00 -6.95
CA LYS A 326 -21.91 -8.87 -6.51
C LYS A 326 -23.40 -9.15 -6.66
N ASN A 327 -23.77 -10.20 -7.42
CA ASN A 327 -25.15 -10.47 -7.78
C ASN A 327 -25.69 -11.69 -7.01
N ARG A 328 -26.49 -11.44 -5.96
CA ARG A 328 -27.08 -12.48 -5.13
C ARG A 328 -27.99 -13.43 -5.91
N GLU A 329 -28.74 -12.94 -6.88
CA GLU A 329 -29.61 -13.76 -7.72
C GLU A 329 -28.78 -14.77 -8.54
N CYS A 330 -27.66 -14.34 -9.11
CA CYS A 330 -26.76 -15.24 -9.83
C CYS A 330 -26.13 -16.29 -8.90
N ILE A 331 -25.82 -15.93 -7.64
CA ILE A 331 -25.29 -16.87 -6.65
C ILE A 331 -26.36 -17.91 -6.28
N LEU A 332 -27.60 -17.49 -6.02
CA LEU A 332 -28.71 -18.40 -5.70
C LEU A 332 -28.97 -19.40 -6.85
N ARG A 333 -28.90 -18.94 -8.10
CA ARG A 333 -28.98 -19.83 -9.27
C ARG A 333 -27.87 -20.88 -9.28
N LEU A 334 -26.63 -20.51 -8.98
CA LEU A 334 -25.53 -21.49 -8.85
C LEU A 334 -25.76 -22.46 -7.70
N GLU A 335 -26.34 -22.01 -6.59
CA GLU A 335 -26.67 -22.88 -5.46
C GLU A 335 -27.77 -23.90 -5.80
N ASN A 336 -28.73 -23.52 -6.65
CA ASN A 336 -29.74 -24.45 -7.15
C ASN A 336 -29.20 -25.42 -8.22
N ILE A 337 -28.04 -25.14 -8.81
CA ILE A 337 -27.38 -26.01 -9.79
C ILE A 337 -26.56 -27.12 -9.12
N PHE A 338 -25.87 -26.84 -8.01
CA PHE A 338 -24.86 -27.70 -7.39
C PHE A 338 -25.28 -28.31 -6.05
#